data_AF-A0A0E3PRK5-F1
#
_entry.id   AF-A0A0E3PRK5-F1
#
_cell.length_a   1.000
_cell.length_b   1.000
_cell.length_c   1.000
_cell.angle_alpha   90.00
_cell.angle_beta   90.00
_cell.angle_gamma   90.00
#
_symmetry.space_group_name_H-M   'P 1'
#
loop_
_entity.id
_entity.type
_entity.pdbx_description
1 polymer ?
#
loop_
_entity_poly.entity_id
_entity_poly.type
_entity_poly.pdbx_seq_one_letter_code
_entity_poly.pdbx_strand_id
1 'polypeptide(L)'
;MLYENIVSLNHRIIMCQEISESEKQNIIKLILYNCKTQNNRINFWRKRHQYMYPYYLLPTDEESCLEHSKKLRLITGELPKTYLLSHNAYELELLRILALWHSDNADIKEILKVTGQRLENTCFGYFCSKGECFGSSLVALRFWNTYAPEDVDRINDILMKLSQYNINRGIKGSNNNIPSFYYLLILSELADKNEIAKEIIESNSHTLYSQFQKGWIVNPDNADRYNPIRKYVIRNALSKLSEYRHMKNAEVYLSSDGRCYGKCVY
;
A
#
# COMPACT_ATOMS: atom_id res chain seq x y z
N MET A 1 -7.20 12.81 12.15
CA MET A 1 -5.80 12.74 12.65
C MET A 1 -5.20 11.33 12.56
N LEU A 2 -5.99 10.25 12.38
CA LEU A 2 -5.44 8.90 12.22
C LEU A 2 -4.96 8.66 10.77
N TYR A 3 -5.65 9.19 9.77
CA TYR A 3 -5.24 9.11 8.36
C TYR A 3 -3.82 9.64 8.09
N GLU A 4 -3.52 10.86 8.54
CA GLU A 4 -2.21 11.47 8.35
C GLU A 4 -1.10 10.66 9.02
N ASN A 5 -1.37 10.12 10.21
CA ASN A 5 -0.46 9.20 10.88
C ASN A 5 -0.22 7.94 10.02
N ILE A 6 -1.25 7.32 9.45
CA ILE A 6 -1.07 6.14 8.57
C ILE A 6 -0.19 6.47 7.37
N VAL A 7 -0.45 7.58 6.69
CA VAL A 7 0.31 7.99 5.51
C VAL A 7 1.76 8.27 5.89
N SER A 8 1.98 9.09 6.91
CA SER A 8 3.31 9.43 7.43
C SER A 8 4.10 8.18 7.84
N LEU A 9 3.48 7.27 8.59
CA LEU A 9 4.13 6.04 9.04
C LEU A 9 4.46 5.09 7.89
N ASN A 10 3.53 4.90 6.96
CA ASN A 10 3.81 4.13 5.75
C ASN A 10 4.97 4.75 4.96
N HIS A 11 5.01 6.07 4.81
CA HIS A 11 6.08 6.78 4.13
C HIS A 11 7.43 6.56 4.82
N ARG A 12 7.47 6.66 6.15
CA ARG A 12 8.68 6.38 6.94
C ARG A 12 9.17 4.94 6.79
N ILE A 13 8.25 3.96 6.81
CA ILE A 13 8.56 2.55 6.54
C ILE A 13 9.15 2.40 5.12
N ILE A 14 8.50 2.99 4.11
CA ILE A 14 8.97 2.95 2.71
C ILE A 14 10.36 3.57 2.58
N MET A 15 10.63 4.68 3.28
CA MET A 15 11.93 5.34 3.29
C MET A 15 12.99 4.61 4.11
N CYS A 16 12.62 3.56 4.86
CA CYS A 16 13.45 2.87 5.84
C CYS A 16 13.94 3.78 6.97
N GLN A 17 13.10 4.74 7.38
CA GLN A 17 13.38 5.62 8.51
C GLN A 17 13.08 4.90 9.83
N GLU A 18 13.88 5.20 10.86
CA GLU A 18 13.68 4.65 12.18
C GLU A 18 12.36 5.14 12.80
N ILE A 19 11.65 4.22 13.47
CA ILE A 19 10.44 4.49 14.24
C ILE A 19 10.72 3.95 15.63
N SER A 20 10.73 4.83 16.64
CA SER A 20 11.08 4.45 18.01
C SER A 20 10.03 3.53 18.61
N GLU A 21 10.42 2.71 19.59
CA GLU A 21 9.45 1.81 20.22
C GLU A 21 8.35 2.55 20.97
N SER A 22 8.66 3.68 21.61
CA SER A 22 7.64 4.51 22.26
C SER A 22 6.60 5.02 21.25
N GLU A 23 7.05 5.41 20.06
CA GLU A 23 6.16 5.83 18.98
C GLU A 23 5.29 4.67 18.49
N LYS A 24 5.88 3.49 18.23
CA LYS A 24 5.13 2.28 17.83
C LYS A 24 4.05 1.95 18.86
N GLN A 25 4.40 1.93 20.15
CA GLN A 25 3.44 1.65 21.23
C GLN A 25 2.27 2.66 21.24
N ASN A 26 2.55 3.94 21.06
CA ASN A 26 1.51 4.97 21.03
C ASN A 26 0.55 4.79 19.86
N ILE A 27 1.08 4.48 18.68
CA ILE A 27 0.28 4.23 17.48
C ILE A 27 -0.59 3.00 17.68
N ILE A 28 -0.05 1.90 18.19
CA ILE A 28 -0.81 0.67 18.41
C ILE A 28 -1.97 0.89 19.37
N LYS A 29 -1.72 1.59 20.48
CA LYS A 29 -2.77 1.97 21.42
C LYS A 29 -3.85 2.80 20.74
N LEU A 30 -3.47 3.75 19.90
CA LEU A 30 -4.41 4.58 19.15
C LEU A 30 -5.25 3.75 18.17
N ILE A 31 -4.64 2.86 17.39
CA ILE A 31 -5.37 2.01 16.45
C ILE A 31 -6.34 1.07 17.20
N LEU A 32 -5.86 0.40 18.25
CA LEU A 32 -6.68 -0.51 19.05
C LEU A 32 -7.85 0.19 19.74
N TYR A 33 -7.63 1.41 20.25
CA TYR A 33 -8.69 2.23 20.78
C TYR A 33 -9.76 2.49 19.73
N ASN A 34 -9.37 2.89 18.51
CA ASN A 34 -10.32 3.14 17.42
C ASN A 34 -11.04 1.88 16.94
N CYS A 35 -10.39 0.71 16.92
CA CYS A 35 -11.05 -0.56 16.61
C CYS A 35 -12.15 -0.92 17.62
N LYS A 36 -11.98 -0.54 18.89
CA LYS A 36 -12.92 -0.84 19.98
C LYS A 36 -14.07 0.18 20.06
N THR A 37 -13.87 1.40 19.59
CA THR A 37 -14.94 2.41 19.53
C THR A 37 -15.88 2.11 18.38
N GLN A 38 -17.08 1.60 18.68
CA GLN A 38 -18.08 1.31 17.65
C GLN A 38 -18.54 2.59 16.94
N ASN A 39 -18.27 2.66 15.64
CA ASN A 39 -18.77 3.71 14.78
C ASN A 39 -20.11 3.27 14.14
N ASN A 40 -21.19 4.02 14.37
CA ASN A 40 -22.50 3.74 13.76
C ASN A 40 -22.45 3.62 12.23
N ARG A 41 -21.49 4.29 11.56
CA ARG A 41 -21.26 4.16 10.12
C ARG A 41 -20.78 2.76 9.73
N ILE A 42 -19.93 2.12 10.54
CA ILE A 42 -19.48 0.74 10.28
C ILE A 42 -20.69 -0.19 10.26
N ASN A 43 -21.56 -0.06 11.27
CA ASN A 43 -22.79 -0.85 11.35
C ASN A 43 -23.71 -0.59 10.14
N PHE A 44 -23.81 0.66 9.69
CA PHE A 44 -24.56 1.00 8.47
C PHE A 44 -23.99 0.30 7.23
N TRP A 45 -22.68 0.40 6.97
CA TRP A 45 -22.04 -0.21 5.80
C TRP A 45 -22.11 -1.73 5.83
N ARG A 46 -21.89 -2.36 7.00
CA ARG A 46 -22.00 -3.81 7.19
C ARG A 46 -23.41 -4.32 6.92
N LYS A 47 -24.45 -3.64 7.41
CA LYS A 47 -25.84 -4.03 7.13
C LYS A 47 -26.19 -3.92 5.65
N ARG A 48 -25.69 -2.89 4.96
CA ARG A 48 -26.02 -2.62 3.56
C ARG A 48 -25.22 -3.46 2.55
N HIS A 49 -23.98 -3.80 2.87
CA HIS A 49 -23.02 -4.38 1.93
C HIS A 49 -22.29 -5.63 2.48
N GLN A 50 -22.78 -6.20 3.58
CA GLN A 50 -22.25 -7.40 4.23
C GLN A 50 -20.73 -7.31 4.48
N TYR A 51 -19.94 -8.16 3.83
CA TYR A 51 -18.49 -8.33 4.01
C TYR A 51 -17.64 -7.36 3.17
N MET A 52 -18.24 -6.63 2.21
CA MET A 52 -17.49 -5.82 1.25
C MET A 52 -16.80 -4.60 1.88
N TYR A 53 -17.27 -4.14 3.04
CA TYR A 53 -16.75 -2.96 3.72
C TYR A 53 -16.06 -3.32 5.04
N PRO A 54 -15.18 -2.42 5.55
CA PRO A 54 -14.49 -2.58 6.83
C PRO A 54 -15.37 -2.96 8.02
N TYR A 55 -14.79 -3.68 8.98
CA TYR A 55 -15.43 -4.11 10.22
C TYR A 55 -15.01 -3.31 11.44
N TYR A 56 -13.83 -2.67 11.41
CA TYR A 56 -13.23 -2.02 12.57
C TYR A 56 -12.97 -0.54 12.34
N LEU A 57 -12.53 -0.15 11.15
CA LEU A 57 -12.02 1.20 10.91
C LEU A 57 -12.62 1.80 9.64
N LEU A 58 -13.13 3.03 9.78
CA LEU A 58 -13.57 3.86 8.66
C LEU A 58 -13.01 5.27 8.85
N PRO A 59 -12.74 5.98 7.75
CA PRO A 59 -12.33 7.38 7.85
C PRO A 59 -13.46 8.23 8.43
N THR A 60 -13.08 9.24 9.21
CA THR A 60 -14.02 10.26 9.67
C THR A 60 -14.36 11.23 8.52
N ASP A 61 -15.43 12.00 8.69
CA ASP A 61 -15.76 13.06 7.72
C ASP A 61 -14.68 14.15 7.69
N GLU A 62 -14.10 14.49 8.85
CA GLU A 62 -12.97 15.42 8.96
C GLU A 62 -11.74 14.92 8.19
N GLU A 63 -11.41 13.63 8.30
CA GLU A 63 -10.27 13.05 7.57
C GLU A 63 -10.50 13.07 6.07
N SER A 64 -11.74 12.83 5.63
CA SER A 64 -12.08 12.91 4.22
C SER A 64 -11.85 14.33 3.69
N CYS A 65 -12.23 15.37 4.44
CA CYS A 65 -12.05 16.76 4.04
C CYS A 65 -10.58 17.14 3.73
N LEU A 66 -9.59 16.49 4.36
CA LEU A 66 -8.16 16.74 4.13
C LEU A 66 -7.73 16.53 2.67
N GLU A 67 -8.42 15.65 1.94
CA GLU A 67 -8.09 15.35 0.54
C GLU A 67 -8.90 16.20 -0.45
N HIS A 68 -9.65 17.20 0.03
CA HIS A 68 -10.66 17.94 -0.73
C HIS A 68 -11.61 16.98 -1.50
N SER A 69 -11.85 15.81 -0.92
CA SER A 69 -12.51 14.66 -1.54
C SER A 69 -13.23 13.87 -0.45
N LYS A 70 -14.36 13.23 -0.74
CA LYS A 70 -15.00 12.33 0.25
C LYS A 70 -14.22 11.02 0.48
N LYS A 71 -13.12 10.82 -0.24
CA LYS A 71 -12.32 9.60 -0.28
C LYS A 71 -10.86 9.94 -0.03
N LEU A 72 -10.23 9.10 0.77
CA LEU A 72 -8.81 9.14 1.05
C LEU A 72 -8.01 8.49 -0.07
N ARG A 73 -6.83 9.06 -0.38
CA ARG A 73 -5.88 8.50 -1.34
C ARG A 73 -5.20 7.26 -0.75
N LEU A 74 -4.69 6.42 -1.63
CA LEU A 74 -3.73 5.40 -1.22
C LEU A 74 -2.43 6.09 -0.76
N ILE A 75 -1.60 5.38 0.00
CA ILE A 75 -0.33 5.92 0.51
C ILE A 75 0.66 6.33 -0.60
N THR A 76 0.47 5.86 -1.83
CA THR A 76 1.24 6.23 -3.02
C THR A 76 0.57 7.35 -3.85
N GLY A 77 -0.56 7.90 -3.38
CA GLY A 77 -1.22 9.10 -3.90
C GLY A 77 -2.32 8.87 -4.94
N GLU A 78 -2.58 7.63 -5.35
CA GLU A 78 -3.72 7.29 -6.20
C GLU A 78 -5.03 7.61 -5.48
N LEU A 79 -5.94 8.33 -6.14
CA LEU A 79 -7.26 8.65 -5.59
C LEU A 79 -8.28 7.58 -6.00
N PRO A 80 -8.90 6.87 -5.04
CA PRO A 80 -10.00 5.96 -5.33
C PRO A 80 -11.20 6.67 -5.97
N LYS A 81 -11.85 6.00 -6.90
CA LYS A 81 -13.12 6.39 -7.53
C LYS A 81 -14.31 6.13 -6.61
N THR A 82 -14.25 5.12 -5.76
CA THR A 82 -15.33 4.64 -4.87
C THR A 82 -14.89 4.59 -3.41
N TYR A 83 -15.87 4.54 -2.52
CA TYR A 83 -15.65 4.27 -1.09
C TYR A 83 -15.17 2.85 -0.81
N LEU A 84 -15.44 1.90 -1.70
CA LEU A 84 -15.05 0.50 -1.48
C LEU A 84 -13.53 0.37 -1.33
N LEU A 85 -12.78 0.90 -2.31
CA LEU A 85 -11.33 0.91 -2.25
C LEU A 85 -10.81 1.83 -1.14
N SER A 86 -11.34 3.05 -1.05
CA SER A 86 -10.87 4.03 -0.05
C SER A 86 -11.02 3.53 1.39
N HIS A 87 -12.16 2.95 1.75
CA HIS A 87 -12.42 2.44 3.10
C HIS A 87 -11.62 1.16 3.38
N ASN A 88 -11.52 0.22 2.43
CA ASN A 88 -10.68 -0.96 2.64
C ASN A 88 -9.19 -0.60 2.72
N ALA A 89 -8.69 0.34 1.92
CA ALA A 89 -7.33 0.86 2.04
C ALA A 89 -7.07 1.44 3.43
N TYR A 90 -8.00 2.24 3.95
CA TYR A 90 -7.89 2.83 5.27
C TYR A 90 -7.77 1.78 6.39
N GLU A 91 -8.71 0.82 6.45
CA GLU A 91 -8.67 -0.23 7.48
C GLU A 91 -7.44 -1.13 7.32
N LEU A 92 -7.21 -1.64 6.11
CA LEU A 92 -6.19 -2.67 5.91
C LEU A 92 -4.77 -2.12 6.11
N GLU A 93 -4.50 -0.84 5.81
CA GLU A 93 -3.20 -0.24 6.12
C GLU A 93 -2.94 -0.09 7.62
N LEU A 94 -3.98 0.25 8.40
CA LEU A 94 -3.89 0.31 9.86
C LEU A 94 -3.64 -1.07 10.47
N LEU A 95 -4.41 -2.06 10.01
CA LEU A 95 -4.28 -3.43 10.50
C LEU A 95 -2.96 -4.06 10.06
N ARG A 96 -2.45 -3.71 8.88
CA ARG A 96 -1.11 -4.11 8.43
C ARG A 96 -0.01 -3.57 9.36
N ILE A 97 -0.13 -2.33 9.85
CA ILE A 97 0.81 -1.79 10.86
C ILE A 97 0.74 -2.57 12.18
N LEU A 98 -0.46 -2.96 12.64
CA LEU A 98 -0.60 -3.81 13.82
C LEU A 98 0.07 -5.18 13.63
N ALA A 99 -0.15 -5.80 12.47
CA ALA A 99 0.48 -7.08 12.11
C ALA A 99 2.01 -6.98 12.05
N LEU A 100 2.56 -5.86 11.56
CA LEU A 100 4.02 -5.64 11.48
C LEU A 100 4.70 -5.58 12.85
N TRP A 101 4.09 -4.94 13.83
CA TRP A 101 4.79 -4.60 15.07
C TRP A 101 4.42 -5.47 16.27
N HIS A 102 3.16 -5.90 16.39
CA HIS A 102 2.70 -6.61 17.59
C HIS A 102 1.67 -7.69 17.24
N SER A 103 2.01 -8.56 16.29
CA SER A 103 1.18 -9.72 15.94
C SER A 103 0.91 -10.65 17.13
N ASP A 104 1.69 -10.58 18.22
CA ASP A 104 1.53 -11.45 19.40
C ASP A 104 0.44 -11.07 20.40
N ASN A 105 -0.08 -9.84 20.34
CA ASN A 105 -1.15 -9.40 21.23
C ASN A 105 -2.48 -10.09 20.87
N ALA A 106 -3.18 -10.65 21.87
CA ALA A 106 -4.42 -11.41 21.65
C ALA A 106 -5.54 -10.59 20.97
N ASP A 107 -5.72 -9.32 21.33
CA ASP A 107 -6.71 -8.45 20.68
C ASP A 107 -6.35 -8.20 19.22
N ILE A 108 -5.05 -8.00 18.94
CA ILE A 108 -4.54 -7.82 17.57
C ILE A 108 -4.77 -9.09 16.76
N LYS A 109 -4.41 -10.27 17.30
CA LYS A 109 -4.64 -11.57 16.63
C LYS A 109 -6.10 -11.75 16.22
N GLU A 110 -7.03 -11.46 17.13
CA GLU A 110 -8.45 -11.61 16.86
C GLU A 110 -8.95 -10.62 15.78
N ILE A 111 -8.57 -9.35 15.87
CA ILE A 111 -8.94 -8.33 14.87
C ILE A 111 -8.44 -8.72 13.47
N LEU A 112 -7.19 -9.17 13.38
CA LEU A 112 -6.58 -9.57 12.11
C LEU A 112 -7.24 -10.84 11.56
N LYS A 113 -7.54 -11.83 12.41
CA LYS A 113 -8.25 -13.06 12.04
C LYS A 113 -9.65 -12.78 11.50
N VAL A 114 -10.44 -11.99 12.21
CA VAL A 114 -11.80 -11.61 11.77
C VAL A 114 -11.74 -10.83 10.45
N THR A 115 -10.76 -9.95 10.29
CA THR A 115 -10.55 -9.22 9.04
C THR A 115 -10.17 -10.15 7.91
N GLY A 116 -9.28 -11.11 8.14
CA GLY A 116 -8.91 -12.12 7.17
C GLY A 116 -10.11 -12.94 6.71
N GLN A 117 -10.89 -13.45 7.65
CA GLN A 117 -12.12 -14.19 7.36
C GLN A 117 -13.15 -13.34 6.59
N ARG A 118 -13.26 -12.04 6.89
CA ARG A 118 -14.08 -11.12 6.09
C ARG A 118 -13.60 -11.06 4.64
N LEU A 119 -12.30 -10.87 4.43
CA LEU A 119 -11.71 -10.75 3.09
C LEU A 119 -11.91 -12.03 2.27
N GLU A 120 -11.83 -13.21 2.89
CA GLU A 120 -12.14 -14.50 2.28
C GLU A 120 -13.59 -14.64 1.78
N ASN A 121 -14.49 -13.75 2.20
CA ASN A 121 -15.86 -13.71 1.68
C ASN A 121 -16.03 -12.66 0.58
N THR A 122 -15.00 -11.89 0.22
CA THR A 122 -15.07 -10.84 -0.80
C THR A 122 -14.49 -11.30 -2.13
N CYS A 123 -14.98 -10.73 -3.24
CA CYS A 123 -14.40 -11.04 -4.57
C CYS A 123 -12.96 -10.53 -4.71
N PHE A 124 -12.58 -9.45 -4.02
CA PHE A 124 -11.22 -8.90 -4.08
C PHE A 124 -10.25 -9.59 -3.11
N GLY A 125 -10.73 -10.43 -2.20
CA GLY A 125 -9.88 -11.25 -1.33
C GLY A 125 -9.08 -12.32 -2.08
N TYR A 126 -9.58 -12.77 -3.24
CA TYR A 126 -8.95 -13.79 -4.12
C TYR A 126 -8.57 -13.25 -5.51
N PHE A 127 -8.50 -11.92 -5.66
CA PHE A 127 -8.42 -11.16 -6.91
C PHE A 127 -9.74 -10.95 -7.67
N CYS A 128 -9.97 -9.68 -8.06
CA CYS A 128 -11.04 -9.28 -8.97
C CYS A 128 -10.54 -8.22 -9.96
N SER A 129 -10.68 -8.51 -11.26
CA SER A 129 -10.24 -7.62 -12.35
C SER A 129 -11.21 -6.47 -12.67
N LYS A 130 -12.36 -6.42 -12.00
CA LYS A 130 -13.46 -5.49 -12.32
C LYS A 130 -13.40 -4.22 -11.48
N GLY A 131 -13.45 -3.07 -12.17
CA GLY A 131 -13.58 -1.76 -11.53
C GLY A 131 -12.53 -1.53 -10.44
N GLU A 132 -12.98 -1.08 -9.27
CA GLU A 132 -12.09 -0.82 -8.14
C GLU A 132 -11.81 -2.03 -7.25
N CYS A 133 -12.50 -3.15 -7.46
CA CYS A 133 -12.14 -4.39 -6.78
C CYS A 133 -10.71 -4.84 -7.16
N PHE A 134 -10.18 -4.39 -8.30
CA PHE A 134 -8.77 -4.54 -8.63
C PHE A 134 -7.87 -3.82 -7.63
N GLY A 135 -8.13 -2.54 -7.35
CA GLY A 135 -7.40 -1.79 -6.34
C GLY A 135 -7.54 -2.42 -4.96
N SER A 136 -8.75 -2.88 -4.60
CA SER A 136 -8.97 -3.55 -3.32
C SER A 136 -8.22 -4.89 -3.23
N SER A 137 -8.01 -5.57 -4.37
CA SER A 137 -7.21 -6.81 -4.43
C SER A 137 -5.74 -6.52 -4.15
N LEU A 138 -5.21 -5.38 -4.61
CA LEU A 138 -3.85 -4.95 -4.28
C LEU A 138 -3.71 -4.66 -2.78
N VAL A 139 -4.63 -3.90 -2.21
CA VAL A 139 -4.63 -3.59 -0.76
C VAL A 139 -4.73 -4.88 0.06
N ALA A 140 -5.64 -5.79 -0.32
CA ALA A 140 -5.79 -7.09 0.35
C ALA A 140 -4.51 -7.93 0.25
N LEU A 141 -3.86 -7.99 -0.92
CA LEU A 141 -2.59 -8.68 -1.08
C LEU A 141 -1.49 -8.13 -0.16
N ARG A 142 -1.37 -6.80 -0.05
CA ARG A 142 -0.38 -6.17 0.84
C ARG A 142 -0.63 -6.51 2.31
N PHE A 143 -1.91 -6.55 2.71
CA PHE A 143 -2.33 -6.99 4.03
C PHE A 143 -1.96 -8.46 4.27
N TRP A 144 -2.33 -9.37 3.36
CA TRP A 144 -2.02 -10.80 3.47
C TRP A 144 -0.53 -11.07 3.56
N ASN A 145 0.27 -10.38 2.74
CA ASN A 145 1.74 -10.47 2.77
C ASN A 145 2.34 -10.18 4.15
N THR A 146 1.65 -9.36 4.95
CA THR A 146 2.10 -8.99 6.31
C THR A 146 1.46 -9.88 7.37
N TYR A 147 0.15 -10.13 7.27
CA TYR A 147 -0.61 -10.82 8.32
C TYR A 147 -0.43 -12.35 8.28
N ALA A 148 -0.45 -12.95 7.08
CA ALA A 148 -0.33 -14.39 6.87
C ALA A 148 0.73 -14.66 5.78
N PRO A 149 2.00 -14.24 5.99
CA PRO A 149 3.07 -14.42 5.01
C PRO A 149 3.34 -15.89 4.64
N GLU A 150 2.93 -16.83 5.49
CA GLU A 150 3.03 -18.28 5.32
C GLU A 150 1.99 -18.87 4.35
N ASP A 151 0.91 -18.14 4.03
CA ASP A 151 -0.07 -18.55 3.02
C ASP A 151 0.45 -18.22 1.61
N VAL A 152 1.55 -18.89 1.26
CA VAL A 152 2.29 -18.69 0.01
C VAL A 152 1.42 -18.97 -1.21
N ASP A 153 0.54 -19.98 -1.14
CA ASP A 153 -0.34 -20.36 -2.24
C ASP A 153 -1.34 -19.24 -2.57
N ARG A 154 -1.97 -18.64 -1.55
CA ARG A 154 -2.87 -17.49 -1.74
C ARG A 154 -2.14 -16.30 -2.34
N ILE A 155 -0.97 -15.96 -1.79
CA ILE A 155 -0.16 -14.83 -2.27
C ILE A 155 0.23 -15.04 -3.73
N ASN A 156 0.69 -16.25 -4.08
CA ASN A 156 1.08 -16.60 -5.45
C ASN A 156 -0.10 -16.58 -6.42
N ASP A 157 -1.25 -17.14 -6.05
CA ASP A 157 -2.45 -17.14 -6.88
C ASP A 157 -2.89 -15.70 -7.23
N ILE A 158 -2.94 -14.81 -6.22
CA ILE A 158 -3.29 -13.40 -6.44
C ILE A 158 -2.22 -12.72 -7.31
N LEU A 159 -0.93 -12.93 -7.05
CA LEU A 159 0.17 -12.36 -7.85
C LEU A 159 0.11 -12.79 -9.33
N MET A 160 -0.12 -14.07 -9.61
CA MET A 160 -0.24 -14.59 -10.97
C MET A 160 -1.43 -13.95 -11.71
N LYS A 161 -2.58 -13.84 -11.04
CA LYS A 161 -3.76 -13.18 -11.63
C LYS A 161 -3.52 -11.69 -11.88
N LEU A 162 -2.82 -11.01 -10.96
CA LEU A 162 -2.43 -9.60 -11.11
C LEU A 162 -1.44 -9.40 -12.25
N SER A 163 -0.43 -10.26 -12.39
CA SER A 163 0.58 -10.15 -13.45
C SER A 163 -0.07 -10.34 -14.83
N GLN A 164 -0.88 -11.38 -14.99
CA GLN A 164 -1.64 -11.63 -16.22
C GLN A 164 -2.57 -10.45 -16.57
N TYR A 165 -3.26 -9.88 -15.58
CA TYR A 165 -4.13 -8.73 -15.81
C TYR A 165 -3.36 -7.48 -16.25
N ASN A 166 -2.21 -7.21 -15.63
CA ASN A 166 -1.38 -6.05 -15.97
C ASN A 166 -0.73 -6.22 -17.36
N ILE A 167 -0.26 -7.42 -17.73
CA ILE A 167 0.22 -7.73 -19.08
C ILE A 167 -0.88 -7.41 -20.11
N ASN A 168 -2.10 -7.90 -19.86
CA ASN A 168 -3.23 -7.68 -20.78
C ASN A 168 -3.65 -6.21 -20.92
N ARG A 169 -3.39 -5.37 -19.91
CA ARG A 169 -3.61 -3.92 -19.99
C ARG A 169 -2.46 -3.18 -20.65
N GLY A 170 -1.21 -3.59 -20.41
CA GLY A 170 -0.01 -3.01 -21.05
C GLY A 170 -0.03 -3.14 -22.58
N ILE A 171 -0.68 -4.17 -23.10
CA ILE A 171 -0.90 -4.37 -24.55
C ILE A 171 -1.87 -3.32 -25.16
N LYS A 172 -2.67 -2.61 -24.35
CA LYS A 172 -3.72 -1.68 -24.84
C LYS A 172 -3.61 -0.23 -24.39
N GLY A 173 -2.61 0.18 -23.60
CA GLY A 173 -2.54 1.60 -23.21
C GLY A 173 -1.36 2.03 -22.35
N SER A 174 -0.67 3.06 -22.86
CA SER A 174 0.39 3.89 -22.28
C SER A 174 1.82 3.34 -22.32
N ASN A 175 2.68 4.10 -23.01
CA ASN A 175 4.10 3.86 -23.33
C ASN A 175 5.06 3.84 -22.13
N ASN A 176 4.60 3.62 -20.89
CA ASN A 176 5.45 3.53 -19.72
C ASN A 176 5.02 2.33 -18.88
N ASN A 177 5.46 1.12 -19.27
CA ASN A 177 5.18 -0.21 -18.72
C ASN A 177 5.36 -0.42 -17.18
N ILE A 178 5.42 0.65 -16.38
CA ILE A 178 5.53 0.59 -14.93
C ILE A 178 4.17 0.16 -14.35
N PRO A 179 4.16 -0.85 -13.47
CA PRO A 179 2.98 -1.15 -12.66
C PRO A 179 2.55 0.08 -11.83
N SER A 180 1.30 0.14 -11.36
CA SER A 180 0.93 1.23 -10.43
C SER A 180 1.90 1.28 -9.24
N PHE A 181 2.18 2.46 -8.69
CA PHE A 181 3.16 2.58 -7.60
C PHE A 181 2.74 1.77 -6.38
N TYR A 182 1.44 1.69 -6.10
CA TYR A 182 0.94 0.80 -5.05
C TYR A 182 1.23 -0.68 -5.33
N TYR A 183 1.12 -1.13 -6.59
CA TYR A 183 1.49 -2.52 -6.94
C TYR A 183 3.01 -2.74 -6.89
N LEU A 184 3.81 -1.79 -7.37
CA LEU A 184 5.27 -1.85 -7.27
C LEU A 184 5.74 -1.91 -5.81
N LEU A 185 5.07 -1.18 -4.91
CA LEU A 185 5.33 -1.25 -3.47
C LEU A 185 5.11 -2.67 -2.94
N ILE A 186 4.00 -3.31 -3.30
CA ILE A 186 3.71 -4.70 -2.91
C ILE A 186 4.78 -5.65 -3.43
N LEU A 187 5.15 -5.52 -4.71
CA LEU A 187 6.23 -6.33 -5.31
C LEU A 187 7.54 -6.16 -4.54
N SER A 188 7.90 -4.92 -4.18
CA SER A 188 9.13 -4.65 -3.43
C SER A 188 9.15 -5.28 -2.03
N GLU A 189 7.98 -5.41 -1.38
CA GLU A 189 7.83 -6.05 -0.07
C GLU A 189 7.80 -7.58 -0.14
N LEU A 190 7.53 -8.15 -1.32
CA LEU A 190 7.45 -9.59 -1.56
C LEU A 190 8.75 -10.18 -2.13
N ALA A 191 9.55 -9.38 -2.84
CA ALA A 191 10.65 -9.85 -3.67
C ALA A 191 11.74 -10.66 -2.94
N ASP A 192 11.93 -10.49 -1.64
CA ASP A 192 12.91 -11.28 -0.87
C ASP A 192 12.45 -12.74 -0.64
N LYS A 193 11.14 -13.01 -0.75
CA LYS A 193 10.52 -14.30 -0.42
C LYS A 193 9.61 -14.84 -1.53
N ASN A 194 9.60 -14.21 -2.69
CA ASN A 194 8.67 -14.53 -3.76
C ASN A 194 9.31 -14.29 -5.15
N GLU A 195 9.59 -15.37 -5.88
CA GLU A 195 10.25 -15.28 -7.19
C GLU A 195 9.38 -14.60 -8.25
N ILE A 196 8.05 -14.80 -8.24
CA ILE A 196 7.14 -14.11 -9.18
C ILE A 196 7.26 -12.59 -9.01
N ALA A 197 7.27 -12.11 -7.78
CA ALA A 197 7.41 -10.67 -7.51
C ALA A 197 8.76 -10.14 -8.01
N LYS A 198 9.84 -10.90 -7.78
CA LYS A 198 11.20 -10.55 -8.19
C LYS A 198 11.36 -10.54 -9.71
N GLU A 199 10.85 -11.55 -10.42
CA GLU A 199 10.85 -11.62 -11.89
C GLU A 199 10.13 -10.42 -12.54
N ILE A 200 9.00 -9.99 -11.96
CA ILE A 200 8.27 -8.82 -12.45
C ILE A 200 9.11 -7.54 -12.27
N ILE A 201 9.81 -7.39 -11.14
CA ILE A 201 10.70 -6.24 -10.92
C ILE A 201 11.88 -6.29 -11.90
N GLU A 202 12.51 -7.46 -12.06
CA GLU A 202 13.65 -7.68 -12.96
C GLU A 202 13.31 -7.34 -14.40
N SER A 203 12.16 -7.81 -14.89
CA SER A 203 11.64 -7.53 -16.24
C SER A 203 11.40 -6.04 -16.51
N ASN A 204 11.25 -5.23 -15.45
CA ASN A 204 11.01 -3.79 -15.54
C ASN A 204 12.19 -2.94 -15.06
N SER A 205 13.29 -3.56 -14.66
CA SER A 205 14.39 -2.93 -13.91
C SER A 205 15.01 -1.71 -14.61
N HIS A 206 15.31 -1.81 -15.91
CA HIS A 206 15.86 -0.68 -16.68
C HIS A 206 14.89 0.51 -16.75
N THR A 207 13.60 0.25 -16.97
CA THR A 207 12.57 1.30 -16.99
C THR A 207 12.45 1.94 -15.61
N LEU A 208 12.41 1.13 -14.55
CA LEU A 208 12.37 1.59 -13.18
C LEU A 208 13.58 2.47 -12.84
N TYR A 209 14.79 2.05 -13.22
CA TYR A 209 16.01 2.80 -12.97
C TYR A 209 16.03 4.16 -13.69
N SER A 210 15.66 4.19 -14.97
CA SER A 210 15.51 5.45 -15.72
C SER A 210 14.50 6.41 -15.06
N GLN A 211 13.40 5.86 -14.55
CA GLN A 211 12.35 6.62 -13.87
C GLN A 211 12.76 7.11 -12.49
N PHE A 212 13.61 6.36 -11.78
CA PHE A 212 14.26 6.81 -10.56
C PHE A 212 15.12 8.04 -10.80
N GLN A 213 15.92 8.05 -11.87
CA GLN A 213 16.82 9.15 -12.21
C GLN A 213 16.07 10.40 -12.73
N LYS A 214 14.98 10.22 -13.49
CA LYS A 214 14.22 11.32 -14.09
C LYS A 214 13.63 12.28 -13.05
N GLY A 215 13.74 13.59 -13.27
CA GLY A 215 13.12 14.61 -12.40
C GLY A 215 11.60 14.65 -12.49
N TRP A 216 10.91 14.52 -11.36
CA TRP A 216 9.44 14.55 -11.27
C TRP A 216 8.96 15.75 -10.46
N ILE A 217 7.98 16.49 -11.00
CA ILE A 217 7.39 17.66 -10.34
C ILE A 217 6.87 17.27 -8.95
N VAL A 218 7.03 18.15 -7.98
CA VAL A 218 6.43 18.00 -6.65
C VAL A 218 5.53 19.21 -6.41
N ASN A 219 4.23 18.96 -6.32
CA ASN A 219 3.24 19.97 -6.03
C ASN A 219 2.46 19.56 -4.76
N PRO A 220 2.49 20.36 -3.68
CA PRO A 220 1.82 20.03 -2.42
C PRO A 220 0.29 19.92 -2.56
N ASP A 221 -0.31 20.61 -3.54
CA ASP A 221 -1.76 20.77 -3.66
C ASP A 221 -2.43 19.60 -4.40
N ASN A 222 -1.65 18.67 -4.96
CA ASN A 222 -2.19 17.58 -5.78
C ASN A 222 -1.49 16.23 -5.49
N ALA A 223 -1.68 15.26 -6.40
CA ALA A 223 -1.11 13.93 -6.27
C ALA A 223 0.43 13.88 -6.43
N ASP A 224 1.06 14.94 -6.94
CA ASP A 224 2.50 15.04 -7.16
C ASP A 224 3.29 15.17 -5.85
N ARG A 225 2.65 15.56 -4.74
CA ARG A 225 3.26 15.50 -3.41
C ARG A 225 3.74 14.10 -3.01
N TYR A 226 3.21 13.04 -3.64
CA TYR A 226 3.63 11.66 -3.41
C TYR A 226 4.81 11.23 -4.30
N ASN A 227 5.26 12.04 -5.26
CA ASN A 227 6.35 11.70 -6.18
C ASN A 227 7.67 11.33 -5.46
N PRO A 228 8.07 11.98 -4.36
CA PRO A 228 9.23 11.53 -3.59
C PRO A 228 9.07 10.09 -3.07
N ILE A 229 7.92 9.74 -2.51
CA ILE A 229 7.64 8.40 -1.99
C ILE A 229 7.56 7.36 -3.11
N ARG A 230 6.99 7.72 -4.25
CA ARG A 230 6.98 6.85 -5.44
C ARG A 230 8.40 6.54 -5.94
N LYS A 231 9.35 7.48 -5.82
CA LYS A 231 10.78 7.20 -6.09
C LYS A 231 11.38 6.26 -5.05
N TYR A 232 11.05 6.39 -3.77
CA TYR A 232 11.46 5.42 -2.76
C TYR A 232 10.88 4.02 -2.99
N VAL A 233 9.65 3.92 -3.51
CA VAL A 233 9.07 2.63 -3.95
C VAL A 233 9.92 2.01 -5.07
N ILE A 234 10.30 2.80 -6.09
CA ILE A 234 11.20 2.34 -7.16
C ILE A 234 12.56 1.90 -6.58
N ARG A 235 13.17 2.71 -5.71
CA ARG A 235 14.42 2.40 -5.02
C ARG A 235 14.33 1.03 -4.33
N ASN A 236 13.28 0.83 -3.53
CA ASN A 236 13.07 -0.39 -2.78
C ASN A 236 12.96 -1.60 -3.70
N ALA A 237 12.17 -1.51 -4.77
CA ALA A 237 12.03 -2.58 -5.75
C ALA A 237 13.38 -2.94 -6.38
N LEU A 238 14.10 -1.94 -6.92
CA LEU A 238 15.40 -2.15 -7.56
C LEU A 238 16.43 -2.76 -6.59
N SER A 239 16.47 -2.32 -5.33
CA SER A 239 17.42 -2.81 -4.33
C SER A 239 17.34 -4.33 -4.06
N LYS A 240 16.26 -4.99 -4.49
CA LYS A 240 16.05 -6.44 -4.38
C LYS A 240 16.80 -7.24 -5.44
N LEU A 241 17.22 -6.59 -6.52
CA LEU A 241 17.99 -7.20 -7.61
C LEU A 241 19.48 -7.10 -7.32
N SER A 242 20.24 -8.14 -7.67
CA SER A 242 21.70 -8.20 -7.47
C SER A 242 22.42 -7.05 -8.19
N GLU A 243 22.05 -6.78 -9.44
CA GLU A 243 22.61 -5.69 -10.28
C GLU A 243 22.42 -4.30 -9.64
N TYR A 244 21.28 -4.10 -8.97
CA TYR A 244 20.88 -2.81 -8.40
C TYR A 244 21.01 -2.75 -6.88
N ARG A 245 21.80 -3.64 -6.26
CA ARG A 245 21.96 -3.70 -4.80
C ARG A 245 22.42 -2.36 -4.19
N HIS A 246 23.23 -1.59 -4.94
CA HIS A 246 23.69 -0.25 -4.56
C HIS A 246 22.52 0.74 -4.30
N MET A 247 21.35 0.51 -4.91
CA MET A 247 20.16 1.34 -4.74
C MET A 247 19.63 1.36 -3.31
N LYS A 248 20.00 0.39 -2.45
CA LYS A 248 19.59 0.37 -1.04
C LYS A 248 19.92 1.68 -0.32
N ASN A 249 21.04 2.30 -0.66
CA ASN A 249 21.52 3.55 -0.06
C ASN A 249 21.19 4.78 -0.92
N ALA A 250 20.48 4.62 -2.04
CA ALA A 250 20.11 5.75 -2.87
C ALA A 250 19.08 6.63 -2.15
N GLU A 251 19.22 7.93 -2.36
CA GLU A 251 18.40 8.97 -1.73
C GLU A 251 17.50 9.64 -2.75
N VAL A 252 16.41 10.23 -2.26
CA VAL A 252 15.54 11.10 -3.06
C VAL A 252 15.68 12.52 -2.52
N TYR A 253 16.07 13.46 -3.37
CA TYR A 253 16.23 14.86 -2.99
C TYR A 253 15.27 15.76 -3.79
N LEU A 254 14.88 16.87 -3.16
CA LEU A 254 14.14 17.96 -3.81
C LEU A 254 15.14 18.98 -4.35
N SER A 255 15.02 19.28 -5.63
CA SER A 255 15.81 20.29 -6.32
C SER A 255 15.08 21.64 -6.30
N SER A 256 15.83 22.72 -6.47
CA SER A 256 15.31 24.09 -6.51
C SER A 256 14.34 24.36 -7.66
N ASP A 257 14.32 23.50 -8.68
CA ASP A 257 13.38 23.55 -9.81
C ASP A 257 11.99 22.96 -9.51
N GLY A 258 11.72 22.61 -8.25
CA GLY A 258 10.44 22.05 -7.81
C GLY A 258 10.26 20.59 -8.19
N ARG A 259 11.34 19.87 -8.53
CA ARG A 259 11.31 18.44 -8.86
C ARG A 259 12.05 17.61 -7.84
N CYS A 260 11.63 16.35 -7.68
CA CYS A 260 12.39 15.33 -6.97
C CYS A 260 13.20 14.48 -7.95
N TYR A 261 14.39 14.08 -7.52
CA TYR A 261 15.34 13.25 -8.26
C TYR A 261 15.87 12.13 -7.38
N GLY A 262 16.24 11.00 -8.00
CA GLY A 262 16.97 9.93 -7.34
C GLY A 262 18.48 10.15 -7.45
N LYS A 263 19.21 9.98 -6.35
CA LYS A 263 20.67 10.07 -6.27
C LYS A 263 21.23 8.75 -5.76
N CYS A 264 22.05 8.08 -6.57
CA CYS A 264 22.80 6.91 -6.11
C CYS A 264 23.94 7.39 -5.19
N VAL A 265 24.06 6.77 -4.03
CA VAL A 265 25.19 6.96 -3.11
C VAL A 265 26.07 5.73 -3.27
N TYR A 266 27.26 5.93 -3.85
CA TYR A 266 28.26 4.87 -4.08
C TYR A 266 29.24 4.81 -2.92
#